data_AF-A0A957NBI7-F1
#
_entry.id   AF-A0A957NBI7-F1
#
_cell.length_a   1.000
_cell.length_b   1.000
_cell.length_c   1.000
_cell.angle_alpha   90.00
_cell.angle_beta   90.00
_cell.angle_gamma   90.00
#
_symmetry.space_group_name_H-M   'P 1'
#
loop_
_entity.id
_entity.type
_entity.pdbx_description
1 polymer ?
#
loop_
_entity_poly.entity_id
_entity_poly.type
_entity_poly.pdbx_seq_one_letter_code
_entity_poly.pdbx_strand_id
1 'polypeptide(L)' 'AEQLYDLIFDPNEAHNVAADPTYQDVLADMRARLDAWMARTDDPLLAHAGVVPPPRGAQVNRMDAVSPNEAPDIVG' A
#
# COMPACT_ATOMS: atom_id res chain seq x y z
N ALA A 1 0.27 9.32 -5.72
CA ALA A 1 1.32 9.05 -6.72
C ALA A 1 2.18 7.92 -6.18
N GLU A 2 2.77 7.10 -7.04
CA GLU A 2 3.66 6.01 -6.61
C GLU A 2 4.98 6.54 -6.05
N GLN A 3 5.67 5.70 -5.27
CA GLN A 3 6.94 6.02 -4.63
C GLN A 3 7.98 4.94 -4.94
N LEU A 4 9.16 5.37 -5.39
CA LEU A 4 10.33 4.52 -5.66
C LEU A 4 11.55 5.22 -5.09
N TYR A 5 12.41 4.46 -4.41
CA TYR A 5 13.60 4.98 -3.70
C TYR A 5 14.84 4.16 -4.05
N ASP A 6 15.95 4.86 -4.30
CA ASP A 6 17.26 4.23 -4.40
C ASP A 6 17.91 4.19 -3.01
N LEU A 7 17.84 3.04 -2.35
CA LEU A 7 18.33 2.90 -0.97
C LEU A 7 19.86 2.98 -0.83
N ILE A 8 20.63 2.89 -1.93
CA ILE A 8 22.09 3.05 -1.88
C ILE A 8 22.43 4.52 -1.66
N PHE A 9 21.74 5.42 -2.38
CA PHE A 9 21.99 6.86 -2.33
C PHE A 9 21.02 7.63 -1.43
N ASP A 10 19.86 7.04 -1.12
CA ASP A 10 18.81 7.59 -0.27
C ASP A 10 18.30 6.53 0.73
N PRO A 11 19.11 6.13 1.72
CA PRO A 11 18.75 5.10 2.70
C PRO A 11 17.59 5.49 3.62
N ASN A 12 17.21 6.77 3.66
CA ASN A 12 16.10 7.28 4.49
C ASN A 12 14.82 7.52 3.68
N GLU A 13 14.77 7.13 2.41
CA GLU A 13 13.59 7.25 1.55
C GLU A 13 13.02 8.68 1.47
N ALA A 14 13.92 9.68 1.51
CA ALA A 14 13.54 11.09 1.49
C ALA A 14 13.28 11.63 0.08
N HIS A 15 13.79 10.95 -0.95
CA HIS A 15 13.77 11.39 -2.34
C HIS A 15 13.05 10.39 -3.25
N ASN A 16 11.76 10.64 -3.51
CA ASN A 16 10.98 9.82 -4.42
C ASN A 16 11.42 10.04 -5.89
N VAL A 17 11.98 9.00 -6.50
CA VAL A 17 12.45 8.99 -7.91
C VAL A 17 11.43 8.39 -8.89
N ALA A 18 10.20 8.08 -8.47
CA ALA A 18 9.22 7.42 -9.34
C ALA A 18 8.87 8.21 -10.63
N ALA A 19 9.00 9.53 -10.61
CA ALA A 19 8.76 10.39 -11.76
C ALA A 19 10.03 10.65 -12.60
N ASP A 20 11.21 10.18 -12.17
CA ASP A 20 12.46 10.37 -12.90
C ASP A 20 12.50 9.43 -14.13
N PRO A 21 12.69 9.96 -15.36
CA PRO A 21 12.79 9.16 -16.58
C PRO A 21 13.87 8.08 -16.53
N THR A 22 14.95 8.31 -15.78
CA THR A 22 16.10 7.42 -15.66
C THR A 22 15.76 6.11 -14.94
N TYR A 23 14.70 6.12 -14.11
CA TYR A 23 14.28 4.98 -13.29
C TYR A 23 13.04 4.27 -13.83
N GLN A 24 12.53 4.62 -15.02
CA GLN A 24 11.25 4.08 -15.52
C GLN A 24 11.28 2.56 -15.75
N ASP A 25 12.40 2.02 -16.23
CA ASP A 25 12.55 0.57 -16.41
C ASP A 25 12.55 -0.17 -15.06
N VAL A 26 13.21 0.40 -14.04
CA VAL A 26 13.22 -0.15 -12.67
C VAL A 26 11.82 -0.06 -12.06
N LEU A 27 11.13 1.05 -12.26
CA LEU A 27 9.75 1.23 -11.79
C LEU A 27 8.81 0.20 -12.42
N ALA A 28 8.94 -0.05 -13.72
CA ALA A 28 8.17 -1.07 -14.42
C ALA A 28 8.47 -2.49 -13.90
N ASP A 29 9.74 -2.83 -13.67
CA ASP A 29 10.13 -4.12 -13.07
C ASP A 29 9.53 -4.30 -11.67
N MET A 30 9.66 -3.29 -10.80
CA MET A 30 9.14 -3.35 -9.44
C MET A 30 7.61 -3.49 -9.41
N ARG A 31 6.89 -2.78 -10.28
CA ARG A 31 5.43 -2.95 -10.47
C ARG A 31 5.10 -4.38 -10.87
N ALA A 32 5.75 -4.92 -11.90
CA ALA A 32 5.49 -6.27 -12.38
C ALA A 32 5.74 -7.34 -11.30
N ARG A 33 6.80 -7.15 -10.49
CA ARG A 33 7.12 -8.05 -9.38
C ARG A 33 6.09 -7.99 -8.26
N LEU A 34 5.61 -6.78 -7.93
CA LEU A 34 4.55 -6.58 -6.95
C LEU A 34 3.24 -7.21 -7.43
N ASP A 35 2.82 -6.93 -8.66
CA ASP A 35 1.62 -7.50 -9.27
C ASP A 35 1.66 -9.03 -9.29
N ALA A 36 2.78 -9.61 -9.72
CA ALA A 36 2.97 -11.05 -9.72
C ALA A 36 2.95 -11.63 -8.31
N TRP A 37 3.45 -10.91 -7.29
CA TRP A 37 3.39 -11.36 -5.91
C TRP A 37 1.96 -11.34 -5.37
N MET A 38 1.23 -10.22 -5.54
CA MET A 38 -0.17 -10.10 -5.14
C MET A 38 -1.03 -11.22 -5.73
N ALA A 39 -0.85 -11.52 -7.03
CA ALA A 39 -1.56 -12.62 -7.69
C ALA A 39 -1.18 -14.00 -7.13
N ARG A 40 0.12 -14.25 -6.86
CA ARG A 40 0.58 -15.53 -6.31
C ARG A 40 0.11 -15.80 -4.89
N THR A 41 -0.16 -14.76 -4.10
CA THR A 41 -0.58 -14.88 -2.70
C THR A 41 -2.07 -14.66 -2.50
N ASP A 42 -2.86 -14.66 -3.57
CA ASP A 42 -4.30 -14.40 -3.55
C ASP A 42 -4.65 -13.14 -2.75
N ASP A 43 -3.93 -12.03 -3.01
CA ASP A 43 -4.07 -10.80 -2.24
C ASP A 43 -5.52 -10.27 -2.33
N PRO A 44 -6.24 -10.14 -1.19
CA PRO A 44 -7.63 -9.68 -1.17
C PRO A 44 -7.80 -8.26 -1.73
N LEU A 45 -6.75 -7.44 -1.79
CA LEU A 45 -6.81 -6.13 -2.42
C LEU A 45 -7.17 -6.21 -3.91
N LEU A 46 -6.75 -7.28 -4.60
CA LEU A 46 -7.11 -7.52 -6.00
C LEU A 46 -8.59 -7.83 -6.17
N ALA A 47 -9.19 -8.54 -5.22
CA ALA A 47 -10.60 -8.93 -5.26
C ALA A 47 -11.56 -7.80 -4.84
N HIS A 48 -11.09 -6.88 -3.99
CA HIS A 48 -11.93 -5.85 -3.36
C HIS A 48 -11.61 -4.42 -3.80
N ALA A 49 -11.04 -4.24 -4.99
CA ALA A 49 -10.74 -2.92 -5.58
C ALA A 49 -10.00 -1.97 -4.62
N GLY A 50 -9.04 -2.52 -3.85
CA GLY A 50 -8.19 -1.76 -2.94
C GLY A 50 -8.72 -1.56 -1.52
N VAL A 51 -9.92 -2.04 -1.17
CA VAL A 51 -10.42 -1.97 0.21
C VAL A 51 -10.85 -3.35 0.68
N VAL A 52 -10.08 -3.96 1.59
CA VAL A 52 -10.49 -5.24 2.19
C VAL A 52 -11.63 -4.99 3.18
N PRO A 53 -12.83 -5.55 2.96
CA PRO A 53 -13.93 -5.38 3.89
C PRO A 53 -13.57 -6.08 5.21
N PRO A 54 -13.74 -5.41 6.35
CA PRO A 54 -13.52 -6.04 7.63
C PRO A 54 -14.53 -7.17 7.84
N PRO A 55 -14.14 -8.29 8.49
CA PRO A 55 -15.08 -9.36 8.78
C PRO A 55 -16.16 -8.89 9.76
N ARG A 56 -17.31 -9.56 9.73
CA ARG A 56 -18.41 -9.29 10.65
C ARG A 56 -17.95 -9.36 12.11
N GLY A 57 -18.30 -8.35 12.90
CA GLY A 57 -17.91 -8.24 14.31
C GLY A 57 -16.50 -7.68 14.55
N ALA A 58 -15.77 -7.31 13.49
CA ALA A 58 -14.50 -6.61 13.64
C ALA A 58 -14.70 -5.22 14.26
N GLN A 59 -13.76 -4.84 15.12
CA GLN A 59 -13.58 -3.48 15.61
C GLN A 59 -12.67 -2.73 14.62
N VAL A 60 -13.18 -1.68 14.02
CA VAL A 60 -12.44 -0.84 13.08
C VAL A 60 -12.39 0.58 13.59
N ASN A 61 -11.18 1.16 13.59
CA ASN A 61 -11.05 2.58 13.83
C ASN A 61 -11.42 3.35 12.56
N ARG A 62 -12.02 4.53 12.74
CA ARG A 62 -12.38 5.38 11.60
C ARG A 62 -11.12 5.95 10.97
N MET A 63 -11.10 6.04 9.64
CA MET A 63 -9.95 6.61 8.91
C MET A 63 -9.69 8.09 9.27
N ASP A 64 -10.71 8.80 9.74
CA ASP A 64 -10.67 10.21 10.15
C ASP A 64 -10.56 10.41 11.68
N ALA A 65 -10.35 9.33 12.45
CA ALA A 65 -10.20 9.42 13.90
C ALA A 65 -8.93 10.20 14.27
N VAL A 66 -9.07 11.13 15.22
CA VAL A 66 -7.95 12.00 15.66
C VAL A 66 -6.99 11.26 16.57
N SER A 67 -7.46 10.19 17.23
CA SER A 67 -6.70 9.39 18.18
C SER A 67 -6.84 7.90 17.89
N PRO A 68 -5.76 7.12 18.00
CA PRO A 68 -5.85 5.65 17.97
C PRO A 68 -6.70 5.06 19.11
N ASN A 69 -6.97 5.83 20.17
CA ASN A 69 -7.75 5.40 21.34
C ASN A 69 -9.23 5.85 21.31
N GLU A 70 -9.71 6.39 20.18
CA GLU A 70 -11.14 6.68 20.00
C GLU A 70 -11.95 5.37 19.96
N ALA A 71 -13.23 5.40 20.36
CA ALA A 71 -14.05 4.19 20.39
C ALA A 71 -14.22 3.62 18.97
N PRO A 72 -13.91 2.33 18.75
CA PRO A 72 -13.99 1.72 17.42
C PRO A 72 -15.43 1.44 17.01
N ASP A 73 -15.69 1.46 15.71
CA ASP A 73 -16.95 1.00 15.15
C ASP A 73 -16.96 -0.53 15.05
N ILE A 74 -18.13 -1.13 15.31
CA ILE A 74 -18.34 -2.58 15.13
C ILE A 74 -19.02 -2.82 13.79
N VAL A 75 -18.39 -3.66 12.96
CA VAL A 75 -18.95 -4.06 11.66
C VAL A 75 -20.13 -5.01 11.89
N GLY A 76 -21.31 -4.61 11.42
CA GLY A 76 -22.60 -5.31 11.63
C GLY A 76 -22.70 -6.69 11.00
#